data_AF-A0A6A5TE94-F1
#
_entry.id   AF-A0A6A5TE94-F1
#
_cell.length_a   1.000
_cell.length_b   1.000
_cell.length_c   1.000
_cell.angle_alpha   90.00
_cell.angle_beta   90.00
_cell.angle_gamma   90.00
#
_symmetry.space_group_name_H-M   'P 1'
#
loop_
_entity.id
_entity.type
_entity.pdbx_description
1 polymer ?
#
loop_
_entity_poly.entity_id
_entity_poly.type
_entity_poly.pdbx_seq_one_letter_code
_entity_poly.pdbx_strand_id
1 'polypeptide(L)'
;MACSNLDELPVELLRKIAVGLPSSAALSLMLTCRYTYMICNNWTVWREVVAAQCTLGDSALAILSSLTKPDWKRYVVADALASQDTPANQYDVERWLPHMMVLHHSAALSKDNTMLRPLCDVICDITIGFDLDSEQPWQDLETCVANVPLPWDLRTWKFAQAASFCLTSQLLARTTLRQLEKPPPRLCSVQWLRLTDHQGHNIRTEDDSVQHMAMLHALANRAVGFFHEELQWALSNNATHGASTAGLMALPTISTLPIPAHSPPVPLVPEALESFSTCHLPMMTDPSFFLDDEWTGYAFSNAENLPFDGIGGHNLDVASDRLDELPNPHFPFRVERYIRFQFVNEWAGGSQYLLESNCYHSQGRMDMLRVIVNKVNGHLKIAHRHPLRSDWAVLDAVMTPFGIVESVGRRAMWGWYWKCSWSSAN
;
A
#
# COMPACT_ATOMS: atom_id res chain seq x y z
N MET A 1 6.67 -1.46 -55.46
CA MET A 1 7.02 -0.05 -55.22
C MET A 1 7.54 0.04 -53.80
N ALA A 2 8.74 0.60 -53.59
CA ALA A 2 9.24 0.90 -52.25
C ALA A 2 8.64 2.25 -51.84
N CYS A 3 8.06 2.31 -50.64
CA CYS A 3 7.57 3.55 -50.05
C CYS A 3 8.80 4.38 -49.64
N SER A 4 9.00 5.53 -50.27
CA SER A 4 10.20 6.36 -50.06
C SER A 4 10.01 7.44 -49.00
N ASN A 5 8.75 7.80 -48.69
CA ASN A 5 8.43 8.86 -47.76
C ASN A 5 7.36 8.45 -46.73
N LEU A 6 7.42 9.04 -45.52
CA LEU A 6 6.48 8.77 -44.43
C LEU A 6 5.03 9.19 -44.74
N ASP A 7 4.82 10.20 -45.59
CA ASP A 7 3.50 10.71 -45.98
C ASP A 7 2.77 9.83 -47.01
N GLU A 8 3.47 8.85 -47.59
CA GLU A 8 2.89 7.82 -48.46
C GLU A 8 2.32 6.63 -47.66
N LEU A 9 2.61 6.54 -46.36
CA LEU A 9 2.11 5.46 -45.51
C LEU A 9 0.62 5.65 -45.16
N PRO A 10 -0.18 4.56 -45.18
CA PRO A 10 -1.53 4.56 -44.62
C PRO A 10 -1.58 5.11 -43.19
N VAL A 11 -2.64 5.86 -42.89
CA VAL A 11 -2.93 6.47 -41.58
C VAL A 11 -2.82 5.45 -40.44
N GLU A 12 -3.35 4.25 -40.67
CA GLU A 12 -3.38 3.15 -39.72
C GLU A 12 -1.97 2.65 -39.39
N LEU A 13 -1.09 2.59 -40.41
CA LEU A 13 0.31 2.20 -40.21
C LEU A 13 1.09 3.26 -39.47
N LEU A 14 0.91 4.55 -39.79
CA LEU A 14 1.56 5.64 -39.05
C LEU A 14 1.15 5.69 -37.58
N ARG A 15 -0.15 5.49 -37.30
CA ARG A 15 -0.64 5.39 -35.93
C ARG A 15 -0.08 4.18 -35.21
N LYS A 16 -0.04 3.02 -35.87
CA LYS A 16 0.54 1.80 -35.31
C LYS A 16 2.04 1.93 -35.03
N ILE A 17 2.79 2.62 -35.91
CA ILE A 17 4.18 2.98 -35.66
C ILE A 17 4.27 3.87 -34.42
N ALA A 18 3.46 4.93 -34.33
CA ALA A 18 3.47 5.84 -33.18
C ALA A 18 3.18 5.12 -31.85
N VAL A 19 2.18 4.21 -31.82
CA VAL A 19 1.85 3.38 -30.65
C VAL A 19 2.99 2.44 -30.24
N GLY A 20 3.79 1.98 -31.20
CA GLY A 20 4.96 1.15 -30.93
C GLY A 20 6.19 1.90 -30.41
N LEU A 21 6.14 3.23 -30.32
CA LEU A 21 7.25 4.06 -29.84
C LEU A 21 7.06 4.47 -28.37
N PRO A 22 8.14 4.64 -27.59
CA PRO A 22 8.08 5.37 -26.32
C PRO A 22 7.52 6.79 -26.52
N SER A 23 6.86 7.39 -25.52
CA SER A 23 6.18 8.68 -25.71
C SER A 23 7.10 9.80 -26.20
N SER A 24 8.35 9.83 -25.77
CA SER A 24 9.34 10.80 -26.24
C SER A 24 9.60 10.67 -27.75
N ALA A 25 9.79 9.44 -28.24
CA ALA A 25 9.99 9.16 -29.66
C ALA A 25 8.70 9.36 -30.48
N ALA A 26 7.54 9.02 -29.92
CA ALA A 26 6.25 9.30 -30.53
C ALA A 26 6.00 10.82 -30.67
N LEU A 27 6.38 11.61 -29.65
CA LEU A 27 6.32 13.07 -29.70
C LEU A 27 7.25 13.59 -30.80
N SER A 28 8.50 13.10 -30.86
CA SER A 28 9.44 13.46 -31.92
C SER A 28 8.91 13.11 -33.31
N LEU A 29 8.37 11.90 -33.51
CA LEU A 29 7.77 11.47 -34.78
C LEU A 29 6.65 12.42 -35.21
N MET A 30 5.78 12.81 -34.28
CA MET A 30 4.68 13.72 -34.57
C MET A 30 5.13 15.13 -34.93
N LEU A 31 6.24 15.57 -34.38
CA LEU A 31 6.80 16.91 -34.65
C LEU A 31 7.65 16.94 -35.93
N THR A 32 7.87 15.80 -36.60
CA THR A 32 8.67 15.76 -37.85
C THR A 32 8.02 16.52 -39.01
N CYS A 33 6.71 16.40 -39.20
CA CYS A 33 5.98 17.14 -40.24
C CYS A 33 4.51 17.34 -39.90
N ARG A 34 3.85 18.24 -40.65
CA ARG A 34 2.43 18.57 -40.42
C ARG A 34 1.49 17.38 -40.61
N TYR A 35 1.83 16.48 -41.54
CA TYR A 35 1.03 15.30 -41.85
C TYR A 35 1.01 14.29 -40.70
N THR A 36 2.19 13.92 -40.18
CA THR A 36 2.31 13.03 -39.02
C THR A 36 1.66 13.63 -37.78
N TYR A 37 1.85 14.93 -37.54
CA TYR A 37 1.16 15.65 -36.46
C TYR A 37 -0.36 15.50 -36.57
N MET A 38 -0.94 15.79 -37.75
CA MET A 38 -2.39 15.76 -37.94
C MET A 38 -2.99 14.37 -37.69
N ILE A 39 -2.28 13.31 -38.09
CA ILE A 39 -2.79 11.94 -38.03
C ILE A 39 -2.61 11.32 -36.64
N CYS A 40 -1.46 11.58 -36.01
CA CYS A 40 -1.07 10.95 -34.75
C CYS A 40 -1.42 11.80 -33.51
N ASN A 41 -1.74 13.10 -33.66
CA ASN A 41 -2.26 13.94 -32.57
C ASN A 41 -3.72 13.64 -32.25
N ASN A 42 -3.99 12.38 -31.92
CA ASN A 42 -5.28 11.87 -31.52
C ASN A 42 -5.16 11.26 -30.12
N TRP A 43 -6.11 11.59 -29.26
CA TRP A 43 -6.15 11.10 -27.89
C TRP A 43 -6.16 9.56 -27.81
N THR A 44 -6.76 8.86 -28.78
CA THR A 44 -6.79 7.39 -28.80
C THR A 44 -5.40 6.80 -29.02
N VAL A 45 -4.60 7.43 -29.90
CA VAL A 45 -3.22 7.02 -30.20
C VAL A 45 -2.37 7.19 -28.94
N TRP A 46 -2.46 8.34 -28.29
CA TRP A 46 -1.69 8.62 -27.08
C TRP A 46 -2.07 7.77 -25.88
N ARG A 47 -3.37 7.47 -25.74
CA ARG A 47 -3.84 6.51 -24.74
C ARG A 47 -3.19 5.14 -24.95
N GLU A 48 -3.12 4.67 -26.18
CA GLU A 48 -2.48 3.40 -26.52
C GLU A 48 -0.96 3.43 -26.30
N VAL A 49 -0.30 4.55 -26.63
CA VAL A 49 1.13 4.77 -26.34
C VAL A 49 1.41 4.64 -24.84
N VAL A 50 0.68 5.37 -23.99
CA VAL A 50 0.88 5.32 -22.53
C VAL A 50 0.52 3.93 -21.98
N ALA A 51 -0.59 3.33 -22.43
CA ALA A 51 -0.99 2.00 -22.00
C ALA A 51 0.06 0.93 -22.35
N ALA A 52 0.75 1.06 -23.49
CA ALA A 52 1.80 0.13 -23.90
C ALA A 52 3.04 0.16 -22.99
N GLN A 53 3.25 1.23 -22.21
CA GLN A 53 4.34 1.35 -21.23
C GLN A 53 3.95 0.86 -19.82
N CYS A 54 2.65 0.61 -19.59
CA CYS A 54 2.09 0.12 -18.35
C CYS A 54 2.08 -1.42 -18.32
N THR A 55 2.49 -2.01 -17.20
CA THR A 55 2.50 -3.49 -17.05
C THR A 55 1.12 -4.10 -16.80
N LEU A 56 0.10 -3.27 -16.56
CA LEU A 56 -1.26 -3.67 -16.22
C LEU A 56 -2.19 -4.00 -17.40
N GLY A 57 -1.73 -3.78 -18.63
CA GLY A 57 -2.54 -4.03 -19.83
C GLY A 57 -3.92 -3.36 -19.76
N ASP A 58 -4.98 -4.17 -19.80
CA ASP A 58 -6.37 -3.73 -19.89
C ASP A 58 -6.84 -2.85 -18.71
N SER A 59 -6.31 -3.05 -17.51
CA SER A 59 -6.67 -2.23 -16.33
C SER A 59 -6.15 -0.79 -16.45
N ALA A 60 -4.94 -0.60 -16.98
CA ALA A 60 -4.45 0.74 -17.30
C ALA A 60 -5.30 1.38 -18.40
N LEU A 61 -5.74 0.60 -19.38
CA LEU A 61 -6.58 1.06 -20.47
C LEU A 61 -7.97 1.48 -19.99
N ALA A 62 -8.54 0.81 -18.99
CA ALA A 62 -9.81 1.20 -18.36
C ALA A 62 -9.71 2.58 -17.69
N ILE A 63 -8.65 2.84 -16.93
CA ILE A 63 -8.39 4.13 -16.29
C ILE A 63 -8.19 5.21 -17.34
N LEU A 64 -7.35 4.94 -18.33
CA LEU A 64 -7.06 5.92 -19.37
C LEU A 64 -8.28 6.16 -20.29
N SER A 65 -9.26 5.25 -20.31
CA SER A 65 -10.51 5.37 -21.06
C SER A 65 -11.60 6.15 -20.33
N SER A 66 -11.52 6.28 -19.00
CA SER A 66 -12.44 7.14 -18.24
C SER A 66 -12.03 8.62 -18.27
N LEU A 67 -10.82 8.92 -18.77
CA LEU A 67 -10.28 10.27 -18.88
C LEU A 67 -11.02 11.14 -19.91
N THR A 68 -11.14 12.43 -19.62
CA THR A 68 -11.73 13.38 -20.56
C THR A 68 -10.75 13.72 -21.69
N LYS A 69 -11.26 14.25 -22.82
CA LYS A 69 -10.47 14.63 -24.01
C LYS A 69 -9.22 15.50 -23.74
N PRO A 70 -9.13 16.39 -22.73
CA PRO A 70 -7.89 17.10 -22.43
C PRO A 70 -6.87 16.35 -21.55
N ASP A 71 -7.29 15.35 -20.78
CA ASP A 71 -6.48 14.80 -19.68
C ASP A 71 -5.35 13.90 -20.15
N TRP A 72 -5.51 13.21 -21.28
CA TRP A 72 -4.49 12.32 -21.84
C TRP A 72 -3.13 13.02 -22.05
N LYS A 73 -3.13 14.32 -22.36
CA LYS A 73 -1.88 15.07 -22.57
C LYS A 73 -1.01 15.10 -21.32
N ARG A 74 -1.64 15.15 -20.14
CA ARG A 74 -0.92 15.16 -18.86
C ARG A 74 -0.25 13.82 -18.61
N TYR A 75 -0.92 12.73 -18.96
CA TYR A 75 -0.34 11.39 -18.90
C TYR A 75 0.81 11.21 -19.90
N VAL A 76 0.70 11.74 -21.12
CA VAL A 76 1.81 11.73 -22.08
C VAL A 76 3.03 12.49 -21.58
N VAL A 77 2.82 13.65 -20.95
CA VAL A 77 3.92 14.42 -20.33
C VAL A 77 4.51 13.63 -19.15
N ALA A 78 3.68 13.04 -18.29
CA ALA A 78 4.15 12.23 -17.17
C ALA A 78 4.93 10.98 -17.63
N ASP A 79 4.50 10.31 -18.70
CA ASP A 79 5.19 9.18 -19.33
C ASP A 79 6.55 9.61 -19.91
N ALA A 80 6.58 10.75 -20.61
CA ALA A 80 7.82 11.32 -21.12
C ALA A 80 8.80 11.69 -19.98
N LEU A 81 8.32 12.21 -18.85
CA LEU A 81 9.11 12.49 -17.66
C LEU A 81 9.59 11.20 -16.95
N ALA A 82 8.73 10.18 -16.87
CA ALA A 82 9.08 8.87 -16.31
C ALA A 82 10.22 8.20 -17.09
N SER A 83 10.23 8.37 -18.41
CA SER A 83 11.24 7.82 -19.31
C SER A 83 12.58 8.57 -19.29
N GLN A 84 12.67 9.71 -18.63
CA GLN A 84 13.94 10.42 -18.48
C GLN A 84 14.82 9.75 -17.42
N ASP A 85 16.10 9.61 -17.74
CA ASP A 85 17.15 9.13 -16.83
C ASP A 85 17.60 10.24 -15.85
N THR A 86 16.62 10.86 -15.20
CA THR A 86 16.82 11.87 -14.17
C THR A 86 16.39 11.29 -12.82
N PRO A 87 17.16 11.52 -11.74
CA PRO A 87 16.74 11.13 -10.41
C PRO A 87 15.43 11.83 -10.02
N ALA A 88 14.55 11.11 -9.33
CA ALA A 88 13.29 11.66 -8.86
C ALA A 88 13.55 12.80 -7.86
N ASN A 89 12.77 13.88 -7.97
CA ASN A 89 12.83 15.02 -7.06
C ASN A 89 11.46 15.31 -6.43
N GLN A 90 11.40 16.33 -5.56
CA GLN A 90 10.16 16.73 -4.88
C GLN A 90 9.04 17.08 -5.87
N TYR A 91 9.34 17.79 -6.96
CA TYR A 91 8.34 18.16 -7.96
C TYR A 91 7.72 16.91 -8.61
N ASP A 92 8.53 15.88 -8.87
CA ASP A 92 8.04 14.65 -9.47
C ASP A 92 7.01 13.95 -8.57
N VAL A 93 7.35 13.80 -7.29
CA VAL A 93 6.48 13.21 -6.27
C VAL A 93 5.19 14.02 -6.09
N GLU A 94 5.27 15.34 -6.04
CA GLU A 94 4.08 16.20 -5.87
C GLU A 94 3.14 16.18 -7.07
N ARG A 95 3.66 15.94 -8.28
CA ARG A 95 2.91 16.25 -9.50
C ARG A 95 2.51 15.07 -10.33
N TRP A 96 3.34 14.03 -10.46
CA TRP A 96 3.09 13.03 -11.50
C TRP A 96 3.55 11.62 -11.12
N LEU A 97 4.64 11.46 -10.36
CA LEU A 97 5.26 10.16 -10.10
C LEU A 97 4.32 9.14 -9.42
N PRO A 98 3.55 9.51 -8.37
CA PRO A 98 2.63 8.55 -7.74
C PRO A 98 1.59 8.01 -8.73
N HIS A 99 1.09 8.86 -9.62
CA HIS A 99 0.12 8.48 -10.65
C HIS A 99 0.70 7.46 -11.64
N MET A 100 1.95 7.66 -12.07
CA MET A 100 2.63 6.70 -12.97
C MET A 100 2.92 5.37 -12.27
N MET A 101 3.20 5.40 -10.96
CA MET A 101 3.35 4.18 -10.17
C MET A 101 2.03 3.43 -9.97
N VAL A 102 0.90 4.14 -9.78
CA VAL A 102 -0.44 3.52 -9.79
C VAL A 102 -0.73 2.83 -11.13
N LEU A 103 -0.27 3.40 -12.24
CA LEU A 103 -0.36 2.77 -13.57
C LEU A 103 0.67 1.67 -13.82
N HIS A 104 1.45 1.28 -12.80
CA HIS A 104 2.55 0.33 -12.88
C HIS A 104 3.46 0.59 -14.10
N HIS A 105 3.76 1.87 -14.34
CA HIS A 105 4.61 2.30 -15.43
C HIS A 105 6.03 1.83 -15.19
N SER A 106 6.56 1.03 -16.13
CA SER A 106 7.84 0.33 -15.97
C SER A 106 9.00 1.28 -15.61
N ALA A 107 9.16 2.37 -16.35
CA ALA A 107 10.23 3.34 -16.09
C ALA A 107 10.09 4.07 -14.74
N ALA A 108 8.86 4.26 -14.24
CA ALA A 108 8.63 4.92 -12.97
C ALA A 108 8.99 4.00 -11.80
N LEU A 109 8.63 2.71 -11.92
CA LEU A 109 8.97 1.67 -10.96
C LEU A 109 10.47 1.35 -10.95
N SER A 110 11.17 1.54 -12.07
CA SER A 110 12.62 1.31 -12.17
C SER A 110 13.49 2.51 -11.80
N LYS A 111 12.92 3.68 -11.48
CA LYS A 111 13.71 4.86 -11.06
C LYS A 111 14.50 4.55 -9.79
N ASP A 112 15.69 5.14 -9.67
CA ASP A 112 16.53 4.97 -8.49
C ASP A 112 15.81 5.44 -7.21
N ASN A 113 15.76 4.56 -6.21
CA ASN A 113 15.09 4.80 -4.94
C ASN A 113 15.97 5.58 -3.95
N THR A 114 17.26 5.79 -4.25
CA THR A 114 18.20 6.53 -3.39
C THR A 114 17.73 7.95 -3.11
N MET A 115 16.95 8.56 -3.99
CA MET A 115 16.40 9.91 -3.82
C MET A 115 15.03 9.92 -3.13
N LEU A 116 14.21 8.88 -3.31
CA LEU A 116 12.89 8.80 -2.65
C LEU A 116 13.01 8.59 -1.15
N ARG A 117 14.01 7.82 -0.72
CA ARG A 117 14.23 7.52 0.69
C ARG A 117 14.52 8.78 1.53
N PRO A 118 15.48 9.65 1.19
CA PRO A 118 15.68 10.92 1.90
C PRO A 118 14.44 11.82 1.94
N LEU A 119 13.63 11.83 0.88
CA LEU A 119 12.37 12.60 0.84
C LEU A 119 11.34 12.09 1.87
N CYS A 120 11.36 10.79 2.17
CA CYS A 120 10.53 10.20 3.22
C CYS A 120 11.15 10.38 4.60
N ASP A 121 12.45 10.05 4.74
CA ASP A 121 13.17 9.95 6.01
C ASP A 121 13.20 11.29 6.76
N VAL A 122 13.42 12.42 6.05
CA VAL A 122 13.43 13.77 6.68
C VAL A 122 12.12 14.09 7.41
N ILE A 123 10.99 13.60 6.90
CA ILE A 123 9.68 13.90 7.46
C ILE A 123 9.22 12.79 8.42
N CYS A 124 9.57 11.53 8.14
CA CYS A 124 9.10 10.37 8.88
C CYS A 124 10.00 9.96 10.05
N ASP A 125 11.25 10.44 10.14
CA ASP A 125 12.16 10.17 11.26
C ASP A 125 11.99 11.22 12.37
N ILE A 126 10.77 11.40 12.87
CA ILE A 126 10.47 12.36 13.94
C ILE A 126 10.85 11.74 15.26
N THR A 127 11.90 12.18 15.94
CA THR A 127 12.12 11.70 17.31
C THR A 127 10.99 12.19 18.21
N ILE A 128 9.94 11.38 18.38
CA ILE A 128 8.90 11.62 19.38
C ILE A 128 9.60 11.29 20.69
N GLY A 129 10.07 12.34 21.38
CA GLY A 129 10.75 12.22 22.65
C GLY A 129 9.83 11.52 23.64
N PHE A 130 10.06 10.24 23.88
CA PHE A 130 9.48 9.56 25.00
C PHE A 130 10.43 9.78 26.18
N ASP A 131 9.93 10.33 27.28
CA ASP A 131 10.67 10.30 28.53
C ASP A 131 10.77 8.82 28.96
N LEU A 132 11.95 8.25 28.78
CA LEU A 132 12.22 6.82 28.97
C LEU A 132 12.51 6.51 30.45
N ASP A 133 12.73 7.54 31.27
CA ASP A 133 13.14 7.42 32.67
C ASP A 133 11.96 7.40 33.66
N SER A 134 10.72 7.44 33.18
CA SER A 134 9.54 7.32 34.03
C SER A 134 9.34 5.88 34.55
N GLU A 135 9.16 5.74 35.86
CA GLU A 135 8.90 4.44 36.52
C GLU A 135 7.54 3.83 36.14
N GLN A 136 6.67 4.56 35.43
CA GLN A 136 5.40 4.06 34.88
C GLN A 136 5.24 4.40 33.40
N PRO A 137 6.02 3.75 32.51
CA PRO A 137 6.11 4.11 31.09
C PRO A 137 4.79 4.02 30.32
N TRP A 138 3.83 3.25 30.83
CA TRP A 138 2.54 3.02 30.18
C TRP A 138 1.53 4.14 30.44
N GLN A 139 1.59 4.80 31.60
CA GLN A 139 0.68 5.91 31.95
C GLN A 139 1.13 7.23 31.31
N ASP A 140 2.45 7.46 31.20
CA ASP A 140 2.99 8.67 30.55
C ASP A 140 2.92 8.62 29.02
N LEU A 141 2.78 7.42 28.42
CA LEU A 141 2.67 7.29 26.97
C LEU A 141 1.35 7.84 26.42
N GLU A 142 0.26 7.69 27.16
CA GLU A 142 -1.08 8.17 26.74
C GLU A 142 -1.17 9.70 26.84
N THR A 143 -0.51 10.30 27.83
CA THR A 143 -0.46 11.76 28.04
C THR A 143 0.58 12.48 27.17
N CYS A 144 1.71 11.85 26.82
CA CYS A 144 2.73 12.45 25.95
C CYS A 144 2.27 12.56 24.49
N VAL A 145 1.58 11.56 23.94
CA VAL A 145 1.22 11.55 22.52
C VAL A 145 0.10 12.55 22.17
N ALA A 146 -0.78 12.87 23.12
CA ALA A 146 -1.88 13.81 22.95
C ALA A 146 -1.43 15.26 22.71
N ASN A 147 -0.23 15.63 23.15
CA ASN A 147 0.20 17.04 23.23
C ASN A 147 1.47 17.37 22.42
N VAL A 148 2.04 16.42 21.68
CA VAL A 148 3.19 16.72 20.82
C VAL A 148 2.69 17.52 19.61
N PRO A 149 3.15 18.78 19.43
CA PRO A 149 2.88 19.50 18.20
C PRO A 149 3.60 18.80 17.06
N LEU A 150 2.88 18.53 15.98
CA LEU A 150 3.50 17.97 14.77
C LEU A 150 4.42 19.04 14.16
N PRO A 151 5.69 18.71 13.87
CA PRO A 151 6.66 19.69 13.37
C PRO A 151 6.40 20.14 11.93
N TRP A 152 5.55 19.40 11.20
CA TRP A 152 5.27 19.58 9.78
C TRP A 152 3.80 19.86 9.54
N ASP A 153 3.48 20.74 8.60
CA ASP A 153 2.09 21.04 8.20
C ASP A 153 1.41 19.87 7.46
N LEU A 154 0.10 19.99 7.23
CA LEU A 154 -0.70 18.96 6.55
C LEU A 154 -0.17 18.65 5.14
N ARG A 155 0.27 19.66 4.39
CA ARG A 155 0.75 19.48 3.02
C ARG A 155 2.05 18.67 2.99
N THR A 156 2.95 18.93 3.94
CA THR A 156 4.20 18.20 4.11
C THR A 156 3.94 16.73 4.45
N TRP A 157 2.94 16.43 5.28
CA TRP A 157 2.54 15.05 5.55
C TRP A 157 1.94 14.34 4.34
N LYS A 158 1.10 15.01 3.56
CA LYS A 158 0.59 14.47 2.31
C LYS A 158 1.72 14.21 1.30
N PHE A 159 2.71 15.09 1.25
CA PHE A 159 3.94 14.87 0.47
C PHE A 159 4.68 13.61 0.94
N ALA A 160 4.91 13.45 2.25
CA ALA A 160 5.55 12.26 2.80
C ALA A 160 4.74 10.99 2.51
N GLN A 161 3.41 11.07 2.52
CA GLN A 161 2.53 9.96 2.16
C GLN A 161 2.71 9.54 0.70
N ALA A 162 2.75 10.50 -0.23
CA ALA A 162 3.00 10.25 -1.65
C ALA A 162 4.42 9.72 -1.90
N ALA A 163 5.43 10.28 -1.23
CA ALA A 163 6.81 9.81 -1.32
C ALA A 163 6.94 8.37 -0.80
N SER A 164 6.29 8.06 0.33
CA SER A 164 6.28 6.73 0.93
C SER A 164 5.53 5.72 0.07
N PHE A 165 4.41 6.12 -0.54
CA PHE A 165 3.72 5.32 -1.56
C PHE A 165 4.66 4.99 -2.72
N CYS A 166 5.40 5.99 -3.22
CA CYS A 166 6.33 5.78 -4.32
C CYS A 166 7.47 4.82 -3.95
N LEU A 167 8.09 5.04 -2.79
CA LEU A 167 9.15 4.18 -2.26
C LEU A 167 8.66 2.74 -2.13
N THR A 168 7.53 2.53 -1.47
CA THR A 168 6.95 1.20 -1.25
C THR A 168 6.56 0.53 -2.56
N SER A 169 6.00 1.26 -3.52
CA SER A 169 5.68 0.70 -4.84
C SER A 169 6.92 0.17 -5.57
N GLN A 170 8.05 0.88 -5.47
CA GLN A 170 9.32 0.40 -6.03
C GLN A 170 9.89 -0.79 -5.28
N LEU A 171 9.79 -0.82 -3.94
CA LEU A 171 10.24 -1.96 -3.14
C LEU A 171 9.41 -3.23 -3.45
N LEU A 172 8.09 -3.08 -3.62
CA LEU A 172 7.19 -4.17 -4.04
C LEU A 172 7.38 -4.59 -5.50
N ALA A 173 7.94 -3.73 -6.35
CA ALA A 173 8.29 -4.06 -7.73
C ALA A 173 9.57 -4.91 -7.84
N ARG A 174 10.43 -4.88 -6.82
CA ARG A 174 11.68 -5.65 -6.78
C ARG A 174 11.34 -7.11 -6.43
N THR A 175 11.11 -7.91 -7.46
CA THR A 175 10.81 -9.35 -7.32
C THR A 175 12.07 -10.21 -7.20
N THR A 176 13.24 -9.68 -7.54
CA THR A 176 14.49 -10.44 -7.37
C THR A 176 14.84 -10.55 -5.89
N LEU A 177 14.77 -11.78 -5.39
CA LEU A 177 15.57 -12.33 -4.29
C LEU A 177 17.06 -12.12 -4.60
N ARG A 178 17.54 -10.88 -4.61
CA ARG A 178 18.97 -10.66 -4.46
C ARG A 178 19.27 -11.24 -3.10
N GLN A 179 20.18 -12.21 -3.05
CA GLN A 179 20.81 -12.61 -1.80
C GLN A 179 21.43 -11.35 -1.19
N LEU A 180 20.63 -10.68 -0.38
CA LEU A 180 21.02 -9.48 0.32
C LEU A 180 22.01 -9.97 1.37
N GLU A 181 23.29 -9.83 1.07
CA GLU A 181 24.40 -10.18 1.97
C GLU A 181 24.30 -9.44 3.31
N LYS A 182 23.53 -8.35 3.36
CA LYS A 182 23.28 -7.53 4.55
C LYS A 182 21.78 -7.42 4.82
N PRO A 183 21.37 -7.41 6.10
CA PRO A 183 19.98 -7.19 6.46
C PRO A 183 19.51 -5.82 5.95
N PRO A 184 18.29 -5.73 5.40
CA PRO A 184 17.73 -4.47 4.90
C PRO A 184 17.48 -3.46 6.03
N PRO A 185 17.11 -2.20 5.70
CA PRO A 185 16.67 -1.22 6.68
C PRO A 185 15.58 -1.79 7.57
N ARG A 186 15.68 -1.57 8.89
CA ARG A 186 14.79 -2.23 9.83
C ARG A 186 13.47 -1.48 9.96
N LEU A 187 12.34 -2.13 9.72
CA LEU A 187 10.98 -1.85 10.15
C LEU A 187 10.91 -1.37 11.61
N CYS A 188 11.82 -1.81 12.47
CA CYS A 188 11.93 -1.28 13.83
C CYS A 188 12.33 0.21 13.92
N SER A 189 12.86 0.80 12.85
CA SER A 189 13.14 2.23 12.75
C SER A 189 11.93 3.05 12.32
N VAL A 190 10.88 2.40 11.79
CA VAL A 190 9.65 3.10 11.45
C VAL A 190 8.93 3.42 12.75
N GLN A 191 8.48 4.66 12.85
CA GLN A 191 7.75 5.12 14.01
C GLN A 191 6.26 4.95 13.82
N TRP A 192 5.53 4.92 14.93
CA TRP A 192 4.08 4.88 14.93
C TRP A 192 3.54 5.82 15.98
N LEU A 193 2.45 6.52 15.65
CA LEU A 193 1.72 7.35 16.58
C LEU A 193 0.44 6.63 17.01
N ARG A 194 0.20 6.58 18.32
CA ARG A 194 -1.06 6.07 18.85
C ARG A 194 -2.10 7.19 18.90
N LEU A 195 -3.29 6.96 18.34
CA LEU A 195 -4.42 7.89 18.36
C LEU A 195 -5.53 7.45 19.32
N THR A 196 -5.50 6.20 19.77
CA THR A 196 -6.50 5.64 20.70
C THR A 196 -5.86 5.13 21.98
N ASP A 197 -6.54 5.27 23.12
CA ASP A 197 -6.09 4.70 24.38
C ASP A 197 -6.24 3.16 24.38
N HIS A 198 -5.80 2.50 25.45
CA HIS A 198 -5.98 1.04 25.61
C HIS A 198 -7.43 0.56 25.64
N GLN A 199 -8.39 1.46 25.85
CA GLN A 199 -9.83 1.18 25.86
C GLN A 199 -10.49 1.49 24.50
N GLY A 200 -9.73 2.03 23.55
CA GLY A 200 -10.18 2.41 22.22
C GLY A 200 -10.83 3.80 22.15
N HIS A 201 -10.75 4.63 23.19
CA HIS A 201 -11.20 6.02 23.13
C HIS A 201 -10.21 6.86 22.33
N ASN A 202 -10.72 7.84 21.58
CA ASN A 202 -9.84 8.77 20.87
C ASN A 202 -9.09 9.63 21.88
N ILE A 203 -7.76 9.71 21.73
CA ILE A 203 -6.90 10.56 22.56
C ILE A 203 -7.04 12.03 22.16
N ARG A 204 -7.44 12.32 20.91
CA ARG A 204 -7.54 13.68 20.34
C ARG A 204 -8.92 14.00 19.77
N THR A 205 -9.19 15.30 19.60
CA THR A 205 -10.40 15.85 18.98
C THR A 205 -10.40 15.66 17.46
N GLU A 206 -11.58 15.76 16.83
CA GLU A 206 -11.74 15.51 15.39
C GLU A 206 -10.99 16.51 14.49
N ASP A 207 -10.82 17.78 14.92
CA ASP A 207 -10.14 18.81 14.12
C ASP A 207 -8.62 18.56 13.98
N ASP A 208 -7.99 17.97 15.01
CA ASP A 208 -6.60 17.54 14.95
C ASP A 208 -6.41 16.28 14.10
N SER A 209 -7.49 15.55 13.78
CA SER A 209 -7.39 14.21 13.21
C SER A 209 -6.80 14.19 11.79
N VAL A 210 -7.05 15.19 10.95
CA VAL A 210 -6.69 15.12 9.52
C VAL A 210 -5.18 15.07 9.31
N GLN A 211 -4.43 15.91 10.03
CA GLN A 211 -2.98 15.98 9.95
C GLN A 211 -2.32 14.73 10.54
N HIS A 212 -2.82 14.24 11.67
CA HIS A 212 -2.36 12.99 12.28
C HIS A 212 -2.64 11.78 11.40
N MET A 213 -3.79 11.77 10.72
CA MET A 213 -4.11 10.71 9.75
C MET A 213 -3.18 10.76 8.55
N ALA A 214 -2.92 11.93 7.96
CA ALA A 214 -1.94 12.06 6.87
C ALA A 214 -0.55 11.55 7.30
N MET A 215 -0.13 11.86 8.52
CA MET A 215 1.10 11.31 9.11
C MET A 215 1.04 9.78 9.22
N LEU A 216 -0.02 9.21 9.80
CA LEU A 216 -0.14 7.76 9.94
C LEU A 216 -0.16 7.05 8.59
N HIS A 217 -0.83 7.58 7.57
CA HIS A 217 -0.79 7.04 6.22
C HIS A 217 0.62 7.08 5.64
N ALA A 218 1.39 8.15 5.88
CA ALA A 218 2.79 8.22 5.45
C ALA A 218 3.65 7.15 6.13
N LEU A 219 3.54 7.02 7.45
CA LEU A 219 4.26 6.03 8.25
C LEU A 219 3.86 4.61 7.86
N ALA A 220 2.57 4.34 7.67
CA ALA A 220 2.04 3.04 7.26
C ALA A 220 2.52 2.65 5.86
N ASN A 221 2.47 3.56 4.89
CA ASN A 221 3.00 3.32 3.55
C ASN A 221 4.47 2.94 3.61
N ARG A 222 5.29 3.69 4.37
CA ARG A 222 6.72 3.40 4.54
C ARG A 222 6.95 2.06 5.25
N ALA A 223 6.17 1.77 6.28
CA ALA A 223 6.24 0.52 7.03
C ALA A 223 6.05 -0.68 6.11
N VAL A 224 5.06 -0.67 5.20
CA VAL A 224 4.83 -1.77 4.24
C VAL A 224 6.08 -2.05 3.40
N GLY A 225 6.75 -1.02 2.88
CA GLY A 225 7.95 -1.20 2.06
C GLY A 225 9.08 -1.90 2.82
N PHE A 226 9.34 -1.47 4.06
CA PHE A 226 10.38 -2.08 4.90
C PHE A 226 9.97 -3.46 5.43
N PHE A 227 8.69 -3.63 5.78
CA PHE A 227 8.12 -4.92 6.16
C PHE A 227 8.31 -5.93 5.04
N HIS A 228 8.01 -5.56 3.80
CA HIS A 228 8.17 -6.41 2.64
C HIS A 228 9.64 -6.81 2.40
N GLU A 229 10.60 -5.88 2.42
CA GLU A 229 12.02 -6.23 2.24
C GLU A 229 12.56 -7.10 3.39
N GLU A 230 12.23 -6.79 4.65
CA GLU A 230 12.65 -7.60 5.79
C GLU A 230 12.04 -9.00 5.75
N LEU A 231 10.75 -9.12 5.45
CA LEU A 231 10.08 -10.40 5.37
C LEU A 231 10.63 -11.24 4.20
N GLN A 232 10.84 -10.65 3.02
CA GLN A 232 11.52 -11.33 1.92
C GLN A 232 12.90 -11.82 2.35
N TRP A 233 13.72 -10.97 2.99
CA TRP A 233 15.04 -11.36 3.49
C TRP A 233 14.95 -12.50 4.50
N ALA A 234 14.01 -12.44 5.45
CA ALA A 234 13.83 -13.46 6.47
C ALA A 234 13.42 -14.82 5.88
N LEU A 235 12.46 -14.83 4.94
CA LEU A 235 12.01 -16.02 4.23
C LEU A 235 13.13 -16.63 3.37
N SER A 236 13.97 -15.79 2.75
CA SER A 236 15.09 -16.24 1.90
C SER A 236 16.22 -16.93 2.68
N ASN A 237 16.44 -16.48 3.92
CA ASN A 237 17.57 -16.92 4.73
C ASN A 237 17.17 -17.97 5.79
N ASN A 238 15.93 -18.49 5.74
CA ASN A 238 15.36 -19.35 6.78
C ASN A 238 15.52 -18.76 8.20
N ALA A 239 15.52 -17.42 8.30
CA ALA A 239 15.69 -16.71 9.57
C ALA A 239 14.44 -16.79 10.46
N THR A 240 13.34 -17.36 9.94
CA THR A 240 12.16 -17.75 10.71
C THR A 240 12.43 -19.11 11.38
N HIS A 241 13.15 -19.11 12.51
CA HIS A 241 13.59 -20.32 13.22
C HIS A 241 12.44 -21.34 13.41
N GLY A 242 12.48 -22.45 12.67
CA GLY A 242 11.51 -23.56 12.82
C GLY A 242 10.11 -23.29 12.26
N ALA A 243 9.86 -22.13 11.65
CA ALA A 243 8.61 -21.84 10.96
C ALA A 243 8.59 -22.53 9.58
N SER A 244 7.65 -23.44 9.36
CA SER A 244 7.37 -23.91 8.01
C SER A 244 6.72 -22.76 7.22
N THR A 245 7.36 -22.35 6.12
CA THR A 245 6.78 -21.38 5.17
C THR A 245 5.73 -22.01 4.26
N ALA A 246 5.64 -23.33 4.24
CA ALA A 246 4.65 -24.04 3.45
C ALA A 246 3.24 -23.61 3.90
N GLY A 247 2.30 -23.47 2.98
CA GLY A 247 0.93 -23.02 3.29
C GLY A 247 0.78 -21.52 3.55
N LEU A 248 1.87 -20.75 3.66
CA LEU A 248 1.80 -19.29 3.65
C LEU A 248 1.58 -18.78 2.23
N MET A 249 0.81 -17.71 2.12
CA MET A 249 0.61 -17.03 0.83
C MET A 249 1.88 -16.27 0.43
N ALA A 250 2.11 -16.19 -0.90
CA ALA A 250 3.17 -15.36 -1.45
C ALA A 250 2.99 -13.90 -1.01
N LEU A 251 4.10 -13.17 -0.91
CA LEU A 251 4.03 -11.74 -0.66
C LEU A 251 3.38 -11.02 -1.85
N PRO A 252 2.53 -10.01 -1.61
CA PRO A 252 2.05 -9.15 -2.67
C PRO A 252 3.21 -8.47 -3.37
N THR A 253 3.17 -8.44 -4.68
CA THR A 253 4.04 -7.59 -5.49
C THR A 253 3.25 -6.39 -5.96
N ILE A 254 3.93 -5.39 -6.52
CA ILE A 254 3.22 -4.24 -7.09
C ILE A 254 2.20 -4.68 -8.15
N SER A 255 2.52 -5.71 -8.94
CA SER A 255 1.68 -6.18 -10.05
C SER A 255 0.44 -6.96 -9.61
N THR A 256 0.44 -7.55 -8.41
CA THR A 256 -0.72 -8.30 -7.89
C THR A 256 -1.69 -7.42 -7.10
N LEU A 257 -1.27 -6.21 -6.73
CA LEU A 257 -2.11 -5.26 -6.02
C LEU A 257 -3.06 -4.53 -6.99
N PRO A 258 -4.34 -4.38 -6.66
CA PRO A 258 -5.33 -3.68 -7.49
C PRO A 258 -5.25 -2.15 -7.34
N ILE A 259 -4.04 -1.61 -7.20
CA ILE A 259 -3.77 -0.17 -7.10
C ILE A 259 -4.46 0.68 -8.19
N PRO A 260 -4.58 0.21 -9.45
CA PRO A 260 -5.21 0.97 -10.53
C PRO A 260 -6.69 1.28 -10.27
N ALA A 261 -7.38 0.45 -9.48
CA ALA A 261 -8.80 0.63 -9.20
C ALA A 261 -9.10 1.86 -8.29
N HIS A 262 -8.08 2.45 -7.67
CA HIS A 262 -8.22 3.57 -6.74
C HIS A 262 -8.49 4.93 -7.39
N SER A 263 -8.82 4.97 -8.70
CA SER A 263 -9.18 6.19 -9.44
C SER A 263 -8.25 7.37 -9.11
N PRO A 264 -6.93 7.24 -9.37
CA PRO A 264 -5.98 8.29 -9.02
C PRO A 264 -6.36 9.60 -9.74
N PRO A 265 -6.07 10.77 -9.14
CA PRO A 265 -6.30 12.04 -9.82
C PRO A 265 -5.48 12.14 -11.11
N VAL A 266 -5.84 13.07 -11.99
CA VAL A 266 -5.06 13.28 -13.22
C VAL A 266 -3.71 13.90 -12.85
N PRO A 267 -2.56 13.44 -13.40
CA PRO A 267 -1.26 14.02 -13.07
C PRO A 267 -1.16 15.50 -13.49
N LEU A 268 -0.21 16.20 -12.88
CA LEU A 268 0.16 17.60 -13.15
C LEU A 268 -0.97 18.61 -12.86
N VAL A 269 -2.05 18.22 -12.19
CA VAL A 269 -3.14 19.14 -11.80
C VAL A 269 -2.74 19.96 -10.56
N PRO A 270 -3.37 21.13 -10.34
CA PRO A 270 -3.39 21.74 -9.00
C PRO A 270 -3.99 20.74 -8.02
N GLU A 271 -3.48 20.71 -6.79
CA GLU A 271 -4.02 19.86 -5.70
C GLU A 271 -3.98 18.35 -5.96
N ALA A 272 -3.13 17.90 -6.89
CA ALA A 272 -2.96 16.48 -7.21
C ALA A 272 -2.53 15.68 -5.97
N LEU A 273 -1.63 16.27 -5.17
CA LEU A 273 -1.13 15.69 -3.95
C LEU A 273 -2.24 15.46 -2.91
N GLU A 274 -3.07 16.47 -2.71
CA GLU A 274 -4.18 16.45 -1.78
C GLU A 274 -5.22 15.41 -2.19
N SER A 275 -5.53 15.34 -3.47
CA SER A 275 -6.48 14.35 -4.01
C SER A 275 -5.90 12.93 -3.97
N PHE A 276 -4.60 12.78 -4.23
CA PHE A 276 -3.93 11.48 -4.22
C PHE A 276 -3.89 10.88 -2.81
N SER A 277 -3.70 11.72 -1.78
CA SER A 277 -3.60 11.28 -0.38
C SER A 277 -4.81 10.50 0.15
N THR A 278 -5.97 10.59 -0.50
CA THR A 278 -7.22 9.95 -0.05
C THR A 278 -7.94 9.17 -1.15
N CYS A 279 -7.40 9.08 -2.37
CA CYS A 279 -8.13 8.50 -3.50
C CYS A 279 -8.45 7.01 -3.34
N HIS A 280 -7.67 6.26 -2.55
CA HIS A 280 -7.91 4.84 -2.28
C HIS A 280 -9.05 4.60 -1.28
N LEU A 281 -9.35 5.56 -0.41
CA LEU A 281 -10.25 5.38 0.73
C LEU A 281 -11.67 4.98 0.33
N PRO A 282 -12.36 5.64 -0.62
CA PRO A 282 -13.75 5.30 -0.95
C PRO A 282 -13.93 3.84 -1.37
N MET A 283 -12.93 3.26 -2.04
CA MET A 283 -12.95 1.86 -2.45
C MET A 283 -12.53 0.93 -1.31
N MET A 284 -11.41 1.22 -0.64
CA MET A 284 -10.81 0.28 0.32
C MET A 284 -11.46 0.32 1.70
N THR A 285 -12.28 1.32 1.97
CA THR A 285 -13.06 1.41 3.21
C THR A 285 -14.53 1.06 3.02
N ASP A 286 -14.96 0.71 1.81
CA ASP A 286 -16.30 0.17 1.59
C ASP A 286 -16.44 -1.20 2.27
N PRO A 287 -17.57 -1.51 2.93
CA PRO A 287 -17.76 -2.82 3.56
C PRO A 287 -17.53 -3.99 2.60
N SER A 288 -17.97 -3.91 1.34
CA SER A 288 -17.80 -5.01 0.38
C SER A 288 -16.32 -5.33 0.19
N PHE A 289 -15.45 -4.33 0.22
CA PHE A 289 -14.01 -4.54 0.12
C PHE A 289 -13.48 -5.52 1.18
N PHE A 290 -14.04 -5.55 2.39
CA PHE A 290 -13.61 -6.49 3.43
C PHE A 290 -14.29 -7.86 3.30
N LEU A 291 -15.53 -7.89 2.83
CA LEU A 291 -16.38 -9.09 2.82
C LEU A 291 -16.17 -9.98 1.58
N ASP A 292 -15.74 -9.38 0.46
CA ASP A 292 -15.69 -10.04 -0.84
C ASP A 292 -14.52 -11.04 -1.00
N ASP A 293 -13.61 -11.12 -0.02
CA ASP A 293 -12.41 -11.95 -0.13
C ASP A 293 -11.90 -12.43 1.25
N GLU A 294 -10.98 -13.39 1.20
CA GLU A 294 -10.20 -13.85 2.33
C GLU A 294 -8.98 -12.95 2.53
N TRP A 295 -8.59 -12.77 3.79
CA TRP A 295 -7.46 -11.95 4.18
C TRP A 295 -6.37 -12.80 4.83
N THR A 296 -5.13 -12.44 4.58
CA THR A 296 -3.93 -13.03 5.17
C THR A 296 -2.98 -11.91 5.59
N GLY A 297 -1.80 -12.24 6.08
CA GLY A 297 -0.83 -11.26 6.51
C GLY A 297 0.25 -11.84 7.41
N TYR A 298 1.10 -10.95 7.90
CA TYR A 298 2.12 -11.27 8.87
C TYR A 298 2.11 -10.26 10.00
N ALA A 299 2.35 -10.75 11.22
CA ALA A 299 2.77 -9.94 12.34
C ALA A 299 4.30 -10.02 12.46
N PHE A 300 4.95 -8.88 12.62
CA PHE A 300 6.35 -8.77 12.98
C PHE A 300 6.49 -8.49 14.46
N SER A 301 7.51 -9.06 15.11
CA SER A 301 7.91 -8.75 16.47
C SER A 301 9.43 -8.70 16.57
N ASN A 302 9.98 -7.68 17.22
CA ASN A 302 11.42 -7.54 17.45
C ASN A 302 11.95 -8.53 18.54
N ALA A 303 11.24 -9.63 18.80
CA ALA A 303 11.65 -10.66 19.75
C ALA A 303 12.63 -11.63 19.10
N GLU A 304 13.67 -12.02 19.84
CA GLU A 304 14.90 -12.68 19.35
C GLU A 304 14.70 -14.02 18.60
N ASN A 305 13.53 -14.66 18.67
CA ASN A 305 13.36 -16.05 18.22
C ASN A 305 12.44 -16.27 17.01
N LEU A 306 11.51 -15.35 16.70
CA LEU A 306 10.61 -15.43 15.54
C LEU A 306 10.21 -14.01 15.11
N PRO A 307 10.91 -13.39 14.16
CA PRO A 307 10.61 -12.01 13.79
C PRO A 307 9.27 -11.88 13.08
N PHE A 308 8.80 -12.92 12.39
CA PHE A 308 7.56 -12.88 11.61
C PHE A 308 6.67 -14.09 11.91
N ASP A 309 5.39 -13.81 12.15
CA ASP A 309 4.31 -14.76 12.38
C ASP A 309 3.24 -14.57 11.29
N GLY A 310 3.13 -15.54 10.38
CA GLY A 310 2.19 -15.51 9.25
C GLY A 310 0.83 -16.12 9.58
N ILE A 311 -0.23 -15.54 9.03
CA ILE A 311 -1.57 -16.11 9.06
C ILE A 311 -1.65 -17.30 8.09
N GLY A 312 -2.14 -18.44 8.58
CA GLY A 312 -2.55 -19.54 7.70
C GLY A 312 -1.52 -20.53 7.21
N GLY A 313 -0.24 -20.39 7.60
CA GLY A 313 0.85 -21.31 7.24
C GLY A 313 0.54 -22.77 7.57
N HIS A 314 1.46 -23.70 7.26
CA HIS A 314 1.43 -25.13 7.66
C HIS A 314 1.54 -25.25 9.18
N ASN A 315 0.59 -24.68 9.90
CA ASN A 315 0.18 -25.22 11.16
C ASN A 315 -0.45 -26.56 10.84
N LEU A 316 0.43 -27.56 10.81
CA LEU A 316 0.04 -28.96 10.81
C LEU A 316 -1.10 -29.10 11.81
N ASP A 317 -1.02 -28.47 12.98
CA ASP A 317 -2.06 -28.36 14.01
C ASP A 317 -3.47 -28.09 13.46
N VAL A 318 -3.71 -27.05 12.64
CA VAL A 318 -5.06 -26.78 12.09
C VAL A 318 -5.51 -27.91 11.17
N ALA A 319 -4.62 -28.43 10.32
CA ALA A 319 -4.94 -29.48 9.35
C ALA A 319 -5.01 -30.90 9.96
N SER A 320 -4.09 -31.22 10.85
CA SER A 320 -3.90 -32.50 11.53
C SER A 320 -4.98 -32.70 12.57
N ASP A 321 -5.32 -31.64 13.28
CA ASP A 321 -6.32 -31.67 14.34
C ASP A 321 -7.71 -31.29 13.81
N ARG A 322 -7.79 -31.00 12.49
CA ARG A 322 -9.03 -30.68 11.76
C ARG A 322 -9.81 -29.56 12.44
N LEU A 323 -9.09 -28.51 12.87
CA LEU A 323 -9.67 -27.41 13.63
C LEU A 323 -10.62 -26.55 12.78
N ASP A 324 -10.54 -26.66 11.46
CA ASP A 324 -11.36 -25.99 10.46
C ASP A 324 -12.72 -26.68 10.23
N GLU A 325 -12.93 -27.88 10.75
CA GLU A 325 -14.17 -28.64 10.59
C GLU A 325 -15.14 -28.47 11.79
N LEU A 326 -16.44 -28.72 11.55
CA LEU A 326 -17.40 -28.92 12.64
C LEU A 326 -17.96 -30.34 12.61
N PRO A 327 -18.00 -31.04 13.76
CA PRO A 327 -17.53 -30.59 15.08
C PRO A 327 -16.00 -30.52 15.17
N ASN A 328 -15.47 -29.44 15.76
CA ASN A 328 -14.04 -29.31 16.06
C ASN A 328 -13.75 -30.10 17.36
N PRO A 329 -12.72 -30.98 17.36
CA PRO A 329 -12.46 -31.87 18.50
C PRO A 329 -11.92 -31.15 19.75
N HIS A 330 -11.36 -29.95 19.61
CA HIS A 330 -10.72 -29.19 20.67
C HIS A 330 -11.52 -27.96 21.14
N PHE A 331 -12.27 -27.34 20.22
CA PHE A 331 -12.95 -26.07 20.48
C PHE A 331 -14.42 -26.11 20.05
N PRO A 332 -15.29 -25.29 20.66
CA PRO A 332 -16.69 -25.18 20.24
C PRO A 332 -16.88 -24.33 18.97
N PHE A 333 -15.81 -23.98 18.25
CA PHE A 333 -15.81 -23.13 17.06
C PHE A 333 -14.80 -23.63 16.03
N ARG A 334 -14.94 -23.19 14.78
CA ARG A 334 -13.95 -23.43 13.72
C ARG A 334 -12.77 -22.48 13.88
N VAL A 335 -11.59 -22.97 13.58
CA VAL A 335 -10.35 -22.19 13.48
C VAL A 335 -9.87 -22.26 12.04
N GLU A 336 -9.83 -21.13 11.35
CA GLU A 336 -9.52 -21.05 9.93
C GLU A 336 -8.08 -20.52 9.69
N ARG A 337 -7.61 -20.65 8.44
CA ARG A 337 -6.25 -20.25 8.02
C ARG A 337 -6.18 -18.88 7.37
N TYR A 338 -7.28 -18.17 7.34
CA TYR A 338 -7.38 -16.85 6.75
C TYR A 338 -8.43 -16.09 7.55
N ILE A 339 -8.39 -14.78 7.46
CA ILE A 339 -9.34 -13.89 8.10
C ILE A 339 -10.51 -13.70 7.12
N ARG A 340 -11.72 -13.98 7.57
CA ARG A 340 -12.97 -13.63 6.87
C ARG A 340 -13.73 -12.66 7.74
N PHE A 341 -14.05 -11.50 7.20
CA PHE A 341 -14.86 -10.51 7.89
C PHE A 341 -16.34 -10.74 7.64
N GLN A 342 -17.14 -10.44 8.67
CA GLN A 342 -18.57 -10.25 8.56
C GLN A 342 -18.92 -8.84 9.03
N PHE A 343 -19.91 -8.24 8.36
CA PHE A 343 -20.44 -6.96 8.75
C PHE A 343 -21.37 -7.14 9.96
N VAL A 344 -21.12 -6.37 11.03
CA VAL A 344 -21.88 -6.47 12.28
C VAL A 344 -22.89 -5.34 12.38
N ASN A 345 -22.44 -4.09 12.24
CA ASN A 345 -23.30 -2.91 12.37
C ASN A 345 -22.66 -1.67 11.74
N GLU A 346 -23.46 -0.63 11.49
CA GLU A 346 -23.02 0.69 11.06
C GLU A 346 -23.56 1.76 12.02
N TRP A 347 -22.72 2.74 12.36
CA TRP A 347 -23.11 3.83 13.24
C TRP A 347 -24.04 4.82 12.53
N ALA A 348 -24.87 5.52 13.32
CA ALA A 348 -25.70 6.61 12.81
C ALA A 348 -24.82 7.68 12.14
N GLY A 349 -25.07 7.95 10.85
CA GLY A 349 -24.27 8.85 10.01
C GLY A 349 -23.43 8.16 8.95
N GLY A 350 -23.28 6.82 9.00
CA GLY A 350 -22.68 6.01 7.95
C GLY A 350 -21.17 6.20 7.73
N SER A 351 -20.51 7.04 8.54
CA SER A 351 -19.07 7.29 8.48
C SER A 351 -18.24 6.18 9.12
N GLN A 352 -18.84 5.38 10.01
CA GLN A 352 -18.18 4.29 10.71
C GLN A 352 -19.01 3.01 10.69
N TYR A 353 -18.34 1.87 10.62
CA TYR A 353 -18.97 0.56 10.72
C TYR A 353 -18.06 -0.48 11.38
N LEU A 354 -18.68 -1.55 11.85
CA LEU A 354 -18.07 -2.59 12.64
C LEU A 354 -18.02 -3.88 11.84
N LEU A 355 -16.83 -4.46 11.78
CA LEU A 355 -16.58 -5.80 11.29
C LEU A 355 -16.14 -6.71 12.43
N GLU A 356 -16.45 -8.00 12.29
CA GLU A 356 -15.91 -9.06 13.13
C GLU A 356 -15.31 -10.13 12.23
N SER A 357 -14.18 -10.70 12.60
CA SER A 357 -13.63 -11.83 11.86
C SER A 357 -14.12 -13.16 12.40
N ASN A 358 -13.97 -14.20 11.58
CA ASN A 358 -13.86 -15.58 12.06
C ASN A 358 -12.72 -15.74 13.09
N CYS A 359 -12.70 -16.88 13.78
CA CYS A 359 -11.52 -17.29 14.54
C CYS A 359 -10.49 -17.84 13.55
N TYR A 360 -9.31 -17.25 13.54
CA TYR A 360 -8.22 -17.65 12.66
C TYR A 360 -6.96 -17.96 13.47
N HIS A 361 -6.05 -18.70 12.84
CA HIS A 361 -4.80 -19.12 13.43
C HIS A 361 -3.62 -18.35 12.81
N SER A 362 -2.80 -17.72 13.65
CA SER A 362 -1.41 -17.38 13.31
C SER A 362 -0.48 -18.45 13.89
N GLN A 363 0.80 -18.47 13.50
CA GLN A 363 1.77 -19.51 13.85
C GLN A 363 1.78 -19.91 15.33
N GLY A 364 1.53 -18.98 16.27
CA GLY A 364 1.53 -19.27 17.72
C GLY A 364 0.25 -18.94 18.49
N ARG A 365 -0.82 -18.47 17.84
CA ARG A 365 -2.03 -18.00 18.55
C ARG A 365 -3.30 -18.09 17.70
N MET A 366 -4.43 -18.17 18.40
CA MET A 366 -5.75 -18.01 17.81
C MET A 366 -6.28 -16.63 18.15
N ASP A 367 -6.75 -15.93 17.14
CA ASP A 367 -7.29 -14.58 17.29
C ASP A 367 -8.65 -14.46 16.61
N MET A 368 -9.42 -13.49 17.07
CA MET A 368 -10.57 -12.91 16.43
C MET A 368 -10.37 -11.40 16.42
N LEU A 369 -10.59 -10.77 15.28
CA LEU A 369 -10.53 -9.33 15.12
C LEU A 369 -11.92 -8.72 15.23
N ARG A 370 -12.02 -7.64 16.00
CA ARG A 370 -13.15 -6.72 15.92
C ARG A 370 -12.64 -5.39 15.41
N VAL A 371 -13.10 -4.98 14.24
CA VAL A 371 -12.55 -3.83 13.51
C VAL A 371 -13.61 -2.73 13.40
N ILE A 372 -13.31 -1.56 13.95
CA ILE A 372 -14.08 -0.34 13.71
C ILE A 372 -13.41 0.40 12.56
N VAL A 373 -14.13 0.59 11.46
CA VAL A 373 -13.63 1.24 10.24
C VAL A 373 -14.20 2.65 10.15
N ASN A 374 -13.35 3.66 9.96
CA ASN A 374 -13.76 5.01 9.58
C ASN A 374 -13.59 5.22 8.07
N LYS A 375 -14.71 5.34 7.34
CA LYS A 375 -14.75 5.48 5.88
C LYS A 375 -14.10 6.76 5.37
N VAL A 376 -14.08 7.81 6.18
CA VAL A 376 -13.67 9.15 5.74
C VAL A 376 -12.15 9.26 5.67
N ASN A 377 -11.44 8.68 6.63
CA ASN A 377 -10.00 8.85 6.78
C ASN A 377 -9.20 7.54 6.74
N GLY A 378 -9.88 6.38 6.65
CA GLY A 378 -9.22 5.07 6.64
C GLY A 378 -8.61 4.64 7.97
N HIS A 379 -8.94 5.31 9.08
CA HIS A 379 -8.54 4.87 10.42
C HIS A 379 -9.31 3.61 10.80
N LEU A 380 -8.59 2.67 11.40
CA LEU A 380 -9.10 1.39 11.87
C LEU A 380 -8.75 1.25 13.35
N LYS A 381 -9.73 0.84 14.17
CA LYS A 381 -9.46 0.34 15.52
C LYS A 381 -9.62 -1.16 15.52
N ILE A 382 -8.54 -1.89 15.73
CA ILE A 382 -8.53 -3.34 15.69
C ILE A 382 -8.39 -3.86 17.11
N ALA A 383 -9.43 -4.51 17.61
CA ALA A 383 -9.36 -5.25 18.86
C ALA A 383 -9.01 -6.71 18.57
N HIS A 384 -7.83 -7.14 19.02
CA HIS A 384 -7.41 -8.53 18.98
C HIS A 384 -7.96 -9.25 20.21
N ARG A 385 -8.71 -10.33 19.99
CA ARG A 385 -9.34 -11.12 21.05
C ARG A 385 -9.00 -12.59 20.86
N HIS A 386 -8.50 -13.22 21.92
CA HIS A 386 -8.43 -14.67 21.95
C HIS A 386 -9.83 -15.27 22.21
N PRO A 387 -10.31 -16.26 21.45
CA PRO A 387 -11.70 -16.74 21.52
C PRO A 387 -12.09 -17.31 22.89
N LEU A 388 -11.12 -17.83 23.65
CA LEU A 388 -11.32 -18.39 24.99
C LEU A 388 -10.99 -17.44 26.15
N ARG A 389 -10.55 -16.21 25.87
CA ARG A 389 -10.19 -15.25 26.90
C ARG A 389 -10.99 -13.96 26.76
N SER A 390 -11.01 -13.20 27.85
CA SER A 390 -11.70 -11.91 27.94
C SER A 390 -10.74 -10.73 27.84
N ASP A 391 -9.46 -10.95 27.51
CA ASP A 391 -8.48 -9.89 27.25
C ASP A 391 -8.57 -9.41 25.79
N TRP A 392 -8.41 -8.09 25.64
CA TRP A 392 -8.53 -7.38 24.36
C TRP A 392 -7.37 -6.40 24.31
N ALA A 393 -6.65 -6.38 23.19
CA ALA A 393 -5.73 -5.29 22.88
C ALA A 393 -6.33 -4.49 21.73
N VAL A 394 -6.66 -3.22 21.98
CA VAL A 394 -7.12 -2.29 20.93
C VAL A 394 -5.92 -1.55 20.36
N LEU A 395 -5.76 -1.68 19.05
CA LEU A 395 -4.65 -1.13 18.28
C LEU A 395 -5.17 -0.14 17.24
N ASP A 396 -4.37 0.89 17.00
CA ASP A 396 -4.55 1.77 15.86
C ASP A 396 -3.98 1.12 14.61
N ALA A 397 -4.77 1.15 13.54
CA ALA A 397 -4.40 0.67 12.23
C ALA A 397 -4.90 1.64 11.16
N VAL A 398 -4.35 1.53 9.95
CA VAL A 398 -4.74 2.38 8.82
C VAL A 398 -4.89 1.54 7.57
N MET A 399 -5.94 1.85 6.80
CA MET A 399 -6.13 1.32 5.45
C MET A 399 -5.23 2.07 4.46
N THR A 400 -4.24 1.40 3.91
CA THR A 400 -3.33 1.93 2.87
C THR A 400 -3.68 1.33 1.50
N PRO A 401 -3.18 1.89 0.38
CA PRO A 401 -3.25 1.24 -0.93
C PRO A 401 -2.66 -0.19 -0.98
N PHE A 402 -1.89 -0.58 0.03
CA PHE A 402 -1.22 -1.87 0.14
C PHE A 402 -1.88 -2.82 1.15
N GLY A 403 -3.05 -2.45 1.70
CA GLY A 403 -3.77 -3.23 2.71
C GLY A 403 -3.79 -2.55 4.09
N ILE A 404 -4.07 -3.34 5.13
CA ILE A 404 -4.19 -2.88 6.50
C ILE A 404 -2.82 -2.91 7.17
N VAL A 405 -2.43 -1.82 7.79
CA VAL A 405 -1.19 -1.73 8.58
C VAL A 405 -1.54 -1.35 10.00
N GLU A 406 -1.05 -2.13 10.97
CA GLU A 406 -1.17 -1.84 12.39
C GLU A 406 0.20 -1.88 13.07
N SER A 407 0.32 -1.21 14.21
CA SER A 407 1.54 -1.25 15.03
C SER A 407 1.20 -1.24 16.52
N VAL A 408 2.00 -1.96 17.31
CA VAL A 408 1.84 -2.08 18.77
C VAL A 408 3.05 -1.49 19.49
N GLY A 409 2.96 -0.20 19.79
CA GLY A 409 3.76 0.48 20.81
C GLY A 409 5.29 0.27 20.74
N ARG A 410 5.96 0.48 21.89
CA ARG A 410 7.43 0.53 22.06
C ARG A 410 8.21 -0.72 21.62
N ARG A 411 7.55 -1.86 21.30
CA ARG A 411 8.22 -3.12 20.93
C ARG A 411 8.39 -3.32 19.43
N ALA A 412 8.04 -2.32 18.61
CA ALA A 412 8.10 -2.40 17.16
C ALA A 412 7.38 -3.66 16.65
N MET A 413 6.21 -3.99 17.23
CA MET A 413 5.37 -5.02 16.64
C MET A 413 4.55 -4.39 15.54
N TRP A 414 4.50 -5.01 14.38
CA TRP A 414 3.78 -4.51 13.21
C TRP A 414 2.89 -5.61 12.68
N GLY A 415 1.70 -5.26 12.18
CA GLY A 415 0.88 -6.17 11.41
C GLY A 415 0.69 -5.59 10.01
N TRP A 416 0.86 -6.42 8.99
CA TRP A 416 0.47 -6.09 7.62
C TRP A 416 -0.47 -7.17 7.09
N TYR A 417 -1.69 -6.78 6.78
CA TYR A 417 -2.75 -7.66 6.27
C TYR A 417 -3.21 -7.25 4.88
N TRP A 418 -3.42 -8.24 4.02
CA TRP A 418 -3.82 -8.06 2.63
C TRP A 418 -4.78 -9.17 2.20
N LYS A 419 -5.45 -8.98 1.05
CA LYS A 419 -6.34 -10.00 0.48
C LYS A 419 -5.54 -11.17 -0.09
N CYS A 420 -6.01 -12.39 0.10
CA CYS A 420 -5.40 -13.60 -0.45
C CYS A 420 -5.20 -13.49 -1.98
N SER A 421 -6.17 -12.91 -2.70
CA SER A 421 -6.10 -12.69 -4.15
C SER A 421 -4.95 -11.78 -4.61
N TRP A 422 -4.33 -11.00 -3.71
CA TRP A 422 -3.18 -10.15 -4.01
C TRP A 422 -1.85 -10.87 -3.87
N SER A 423 -1.87 -12.13 -3.46
CA SER A 423 -0.68 -12.97 -3.42
C SER A 423 -0.54 -13.61 -4.80
N SER A 424 0.65 -13.59 -5.41
CA SER A 424 0.85 -14.35 -6.65
C SER A 424 0.59 -15.84 -6.39
N ALA A 425 0.03 -16.56 -7.37
CA ALA A 425 -0.07 -18.01 -7.28
C ALA A 425 1.34 -18.58 -7.04
N ASN A 426 1.52 -19.31 -5.93
CA ASN A 426 2.77 -20.00 -5.58
C ASN A 426 3.16 -21.02 -6.64
#